data_AF-A0A7W6J7M9-F1
#
_entry.id   AF-A0A7W6J7M9-F1
#
_cell.length_a   1.000
_cell.length_b   1.000
_cell.length_c   1.000
_cell.angle_alpha   90.00
_cell.angle_beta   90.00
_cell.angle_gamma   90.00
#
_symmetry.space_group_name_H-M   'P 1'
#
loop_
_entity.id
_entity.type
_entity.pdbx_description
1 polymer ?
#
loop_
_entity_poly.entity_id
_entity_poly.type
_entity_poly.pdbx_seq_one_letter_code
_entity_poly.pdbx_strand_id
1 'polypeptide(L)' 'MSEERISKVVCGVIDWSRAPRRAKWWALDADGNAHWFLEPNVAAFTDFWFGEVVDAPTFDFQGDWRTSLAMRPVESSE' A
#
# COMPACT_ATOMS: atom_id res chain seq x y z
N MET A 1 -12.02 -23.01 12.11
CA MET A 1 -10.93 -22.20 12.71
C MET A 1 -10.04 -21.67 11.59
N SER A 2 -10.56 -20.78 10.74
CA SER A 2 -9.96 -20.56 9.40
C SER A 2 -10.13 -19.15 8.81
N GLU A 3 -10.50 -18.14 9.60
CA GLU A 3 -10.59 -16.75 9.11
C GLU A 3 -9.49 -15.82 9.69
N GLU A 4 -8.93 -16.14 10.86
CA GLU A 4 -8.00 -15.25 11.57
C GLU A 4 -6.55 -15.26 11.03
N ARG A 5 -6.20 -16.23 10.17
CA ARG A 5 -4.84 -16.33 9.60
C ARG A 5 -4.66 -15.51 8.32
N ILE A 6 -5.75 -15.19 7.61
CA ILE A 6 -5.67 -14.47 6.34
C ILE A 6 -5.34 -12.99 6.59
N SER A 7 -5.87 -12.40 7.67
CA SER A 7 -5.62 -10.99 8.04
C SER A 7 -4.19 -10.72 8.53
N LYS A 8 -3.50 -11.71 9.10
CA LYS A 8 -2.17 -11.52 9.70
C LYS A 8 -1.02 -11.66 8.71
N VAL A 9 -1.19 -12.40 7.61
CA VAL A 9 -0.12 -12.65 6.62
C VAL A 9 0.13 -11.44 5.72
N VAL A 10 -0.91 -10.67 5.36
CA VAL A 10 -0.75 -9.49 4.48
C VAL A 10 0.08 -8.38 5.14
N CYS A 11 0.01 -8.25 6.47
CA CYS A 11 0.75 -7.22 7.21
C CYS A 11 2.28 -7.47 7.29
N GLY A 12 2.73 -8.70 7.00
CA GLY A 12 4.14 -9.09 7.13
C GLY A 12 4.95 -9.19 5.83
N VAL A 13 4.30 -9.18 4.66
CA VAL A 13 4.98 -9.37 3.36
C VAL A 13 5.55 -8.04 2.83
N ILE A 14 4.87 -6.92 3.10
CA ILE A 14 5.23 -5.62 2.54
C ILE A 14 6.26 -4.93 3.41
N ASP A 15 7.47 -4.72 2.87
CA ASP A 15 8.52 -3.96 3.55
C ASP A 15 8.30 -2.44 3.38
N TRP A 16 7.58 -1.85 4.33
CA TRP A 16 7.29 -0.42 4.38
C TRP A 16 8.52 0.47 4.59
N SER A 17 9.69 -0.08 4.93
CA SER A 17 10.94 0.71 4.99
C SER A 17 11.40 1.18 3.61
N ARG A 18 10.96 0.50 2.55
CA ARG A 18 11.22 0.86 1.14
C ARG A 18 10.18 1.81 0.55
N ALA A 19 9.11 2.11 1.30
CA ALA A 19 8.05 2.99 0.84
C ALA A 19 8.48 4.46 0.93
N PRO A 20 8.12 5.31 -0.05
CA PRO A 20 8.26 6.75 0.08
C PRO A 20 7.62 7.26 1.37
N ARG A 21 8.16 8.33 1.97
CA ARG A 21 7.67 8.84 3.27
C ARG A 21 6.17 9.10 3.29
N ARG A 22 5.61 9.56 2.16
CA ARG A 22 4.19 9.91 2.00
C ARG A 22 3.30 8.75 1.54
N ALA A 23 3.88 7.57 1.29
CA ALA A 23 3.11 6.39 0.90
C ALA A 23 2.16 6.00 2.04
N LYS A 24 0.89 5.82 1.68
CA LYS A 24 -0.19 5.39 2.58
C LYS A 24 -0.71 4.01 2.22
N TRP A 25 -0.64 3.63 0.95
CA TRP A 25 -1.10 2.33 0.49
C TRP A 25 -0.11 1.70 -0.47
N TRP A 26 -0.21 0.38 -0.57
CA TRP A 26 0.47 -0.46 -1.55
C TRP A 26 -0.55 -1.41 -2.18
N ALA A 27 -0.45 -1.66 -3.48
CA ALA A 27 -1.26 -2.68 -4.15
C ALA A 27 -0.61 -3.16 -5.46
N LEU A 28 -1.01 -4.35 -5.91
CA LEU A 28 -0.78 -4.83 -7.27
C LEU A 28 -1.92 -4.39 -8.19
N ASP A 29 -1.57 -4.10 -9.44
CA ASP A 29 -2.52 -4.03 -10.54
C ASP A 29 -2.78 -5.41 -11.19
N ALA A 30 -3.65 -5.44 -12.20
CA ALA A 30 -4.01 -6.66 -12.91
C ALA A 30 -2.87 -7.24 -13.75
N ASP A 31 -1.85 -6.44 -14.06
CA ASP A 31 -0.67 -6.85 -14.81
C ASP A 31 0.44 -7.40 -13.90
N GLY A 32 0.23 -7.33 -12.58
CA GLY A 32 1.16 -7.82 -11.57
C GLY A 32 2.21 -6.81 -11.15
N ASN A 33 2.10 -5.54 -11.57
CA ASN A 33 2.99 -4.49 -11.12
C ASN A 33 2.49 -3.95 -9.77
N ALA A 34 3.44 -3.69 -8.87
CA ALA A 34 3.14 -3.14 -7.56
C ALA A 34 3.39 -1.64 -7.52
N HIS A 35 2.55 -0.94 -6.77
CA HIS A 35 2.54 0.52 -6.70
C HIS A 35 2.38 1.01 -5.26
N TRP A 36 3.10 2.07 -4.91
CA TRP A 36 2.83 2.90 -3.74
C TRP A 36 1.85 4.00 -4.12
N PHE A 37 0.78 4.14 -3.34
CA PHE A 37 -0.14 5.26 -3.44
C PHE A 37 0.12 6.23 -2.30
N LEU A 38 0.47 7.46 -2.67
CA LEU A 38 0.82 8.51 -1.72
C LEU A 38 -0.42 9.26 -1.27
N GLU A 39 -0.33 9.84 -0.06
CA GLU A 39 -1.32 10.80 0.35
C GLU A 39 -1.39 11.96 -0.67
N PRO A 40 -2.58 12.48 -0.95
CA PRO A 40 -2.74 13.59 -1.88
C PRO A 40 -1.95 14.79 -1.41
N ASN A 41 -1.26 15.44 -2.34
CA ASN A 41 -0.69 16.75 -2.10
C ASN A 41 -1.76 17.80 -2.47
N VAL A 42 -2.51 18.29 -1.49
CA VAL A 42 -3.42 19.42 -1.73
C VAL A 42 -2.56 20.66 -1.87
N ALA A 43 -2.19 21.01 -3.10
CA ALA A 43 -1.62 22.31 -3.37
C ALA A 43 -2.69 23.35 -2.99
N ALA A 44 -2.34 24.31 -2.12
CA ALA A 44 -3.28 25.29 -1.56
C ALA A 44 -4.01 26.19 -2.58
N PHE A 45 -3.75 25.99 -3.88
CA PHE A 45 -4.20 26.84 -4.98
C PHE A 45 -5.01 26.09 -6.06
N THR A 46 -5.28 24.79 -5.88
CA THR A 46 -6.04 24.01 -6.88
C THR A 46 -7.02 23.05 -6.20
N ASP A 47 -8.28 23.03 -6.66
CA ASP A 47 -9.30 22.04 -6.25
C ASP A 47 -9.05 20.63 -6.82
N PHE A 48 -7.86 20.37 -7.36
CA PHE A 48 -7.48 19.09 -7.97
C PHE A 48 -6.84 18.18 -6.94
N TRP A 49 -7.34 16.94 -6.86
CA TRP A 49 -6.84 15.90 -5.99
C TRP A 49 -6.19 14.81 -6.85
N PHE A 50 -4.86 14.73 -6.83
CA PHE A 50 -4.12 13.63 -7.45
C PHE A 50 -3.31 12.90 -6.39
N GLY A 51 -3.54 11.59 -6.27
CA GLY A 51 -2.63 10.69 -5.58
C GLY A 51 -1.46 10.40 -6.51
N GLU A 52 -0.24 10.66 -6.05
CA GLU A 52 0.95 10.24 -6.77
C GLU A 52 1.07 8.72 -6.66
N VAL A 53 1.28 8.06 -7.81
CA VAL A 53 1.53 6.62 -7.91
C VAL A 53 3.00 6.43 -8.22
N VAL A 54 3.69 5.64 -7.41
CA VAL A 54 5.13 5.38 -7.54
C VAL A 54 5.36 3.88 -7.62
N ASP A 55 6.23 3.44 -8.51
CA ASP A 55 6.57 2.02 -8.64
C ASP A 55 7.06 1.43 -7.31
N ALA A 56 6.59 0.21 -7.03
CA ALA A 56 6.95 -0.53 -5.83
C ALA A 56 7.47 -1.94 -6.19
N PRO A 57 8.29 -2.53 -5.33
CA PRO A 57 8.55 -3.97 -5.40
C PRO A 57 7.26 -4.77 -5.15
N THR A 58 7.15 -5.93 -5.77
CA THR A 58 6.02 -6.87 -5.57
C THR A 58 6.09 -7.62 -4.25
N PHE A 59 7.26 -7.61 -3.59
CA PHE A 59 7.51 -8.32 -2.32
C PHE A 59 7.15 -9.80 -2.35
N ASP A 60 7.23 -10.42 -3.53
CA ASP A 60 6.83 -11.81 -3.77
C ASP A 60 5.39 -12.12 -3.32
N PHE A 61 4.49 -11.13 -3.35
CA PHE A 61 3.08 -11.33 -3.06
C PHE A 61 2.45 -12.33 -4.05
N GLN A 62 1.87 -13.42 -3.53
CA GLN A 62 1.29 -14.50 -4.34
C GLN A 62 -0.25 -14.56 -4.33
N GLY A 63 -0.92 -13.54 -3.76
CA GLY A 63 -2.39 -13.49 -3.68
C GLY A 63 -3.07 -12.92 -4.93
N ASP A 64 -4.41 -12.89 -4.94
CA ASP A 64 -5.18 -12.16 -5.97
C ASP A 64 -4.88 -10.65 -5.83
N TRP A 65 -4.50 -10.00 -6.93
CA TRP A 65 -4.24 -8.55 -6.97
C TRP A 65 -5.42 -7.74 -6.42
N ARG A 66 -6.66 -8.21 -6.57
CA ARG A 66 -7.87 -7.57 -6.02
C ARG A 66 -7.89 -7.52 -4.49
N THR A 67 -7.10 -8.36 -3.85
CA THR A 67 -6.96 -8.46 -2.39
C THR A 67 -5.64 -7.88 -1.87
N SER A 68 -4.81 -7.33 -2.76
CA SER A 68 -3.45 -6.88 -2.44
C SER A 68 -3.38 -5.55 -1.68
N LEU A 69 -4.47 -4.79 -1.61
CA LEU A 69 -4.48 -3.47 -0.99
C LEU A 69 -4.05 -3.53 0.48
N ALA A 70 -2.86 -3.01 0.75
CA ALA A 70 -2.27 -2.92 2.08
C ALA A 70 -2.15 -1.44 2.50
N MET A 71 -2.57 -1.14 3.73
CA MET A 71 -2.42 0.19 4.33
C MET A 71 -1.14 0.23 5.17
N ARG A 72 -0.43 1.36 5.12
CA ARG A 72 0.76 1.56 5.95
C ARG A 72 0.37 1.46 7.43
N PRO A 73 1.06 0.62 8.23
CA PRO A 73 0.84 0.57 9.67
C PRO A 73 1.06 1.96 10.27
N VAL A 74 0.12 2.41 11.08
CA VAL A 74 0.37 3.51 12.01
C VAL A 74 1.14 2.92 13.19
N GLU A 75 2.28 3.49 13.52
CA GLU A 75 2.92 3.14 14.80
C GLU A 75 1.94 3.54 15.90
N SER A 76 1.48 2.56 16.68
CA SER A 76 0.80 2.85 17.94
C SER A 76 1.81 3.55 18.84
N SER A 77 1.78 4.88 18.86
CA SER A 77 2.41 5.64 19.93
C SER A 77 1.57 5.43 21.18
N GLU A 78 1.88 4.38 21.94
CA GLU A 78 1.48 4.22 23.34
C GLU A 78 2.36 5.08 24.26
#